data_AF-A0A9W8CLW6-F1
#
_entry.id   AF-A0A9W8CLW6-F1
#
_cell.length_a   1.000
_cell.length_b   1.000
_cell.length_c   1.000
_cell.angle_alpha   90.00
_cell.angle_beta   90.00
_cell.angle_gamma   90.00
#
_symmetry.space_group_name_H-M   'P 1'
#
loop_
_entity.id
_entity.type
_entity.pdbx_description
1 polymer ?
#
loop_
_entity_poly.entity_id
_entity_poly.type
_entity_poly.pdbx_seq_one_letter_code
_entity_poly.pdbx_strand_id
1 'polypeptide(L)'
;YRYEETRQRGMELWRRVYGSQSDRLEAKIGGWCPDLIEVIQTDLYGRLLSDCRVLDARSTELCTICALVPIDVPAQLKSHVLGAGRLGASPEAIAAATAIAQAVCVQAAAATG
;
A
#
# COMPACT_ATOMS: atom_id res chain seq x y z
N TYR A 1 12.38 0.48 -20.94
CA TYR A 1 11.48 1.00 -19.89
C TYR A 1 11.50 2.51 -19.92
N ARG A 2 10.34 3.17 -19.99
CA ARG A 2 10.27 4.64 -19.85
C ARG A 2 10.17 4.95 -18.36
N TYR A 3 11.31 5.30 -17.76
CA TYR A 3 11.44 5.62 -16.34
C TYR A 3 10.40 6.66 -15.91
N GLU A 4 10.32 7.77 -16.64
CA GLU A 4 9.45 8.90 -16.30
C GLU A 4 7.96 8.50 -16.30
N GLU A 5 7.53 7.72 -17.28
CA GLU A 5 6.16 7.20 -17.36
C GLU A 5 5.82 6.27 -16.19
N THR A 6 6.79 5.45 -15.77
CA THR A 6 6.64 4.52 -14.65
C THR A 6 6.49 5.28 -13.33
N ARG A 7 7.37 6.27 -13.12
CA ARG A 7 7.36 7.15 -11.95
C ARG A 7 6.07 7.96 -11.89
N GLN A 8 5.65 8.54 -13.02
CA GLN A 8 4.40 9.31 -13.11
C GLN A 8 3.20 8.45 -12.69
N ARG A 9 3.09 7.24 -13.24
CA ARG A 9 2.02 6.29 -12.87
C ARG A 9 2.03 5.96 -11.38
N GLY A 10 3.23 5.78 -10.81
CA GLY A 10 3.40 5.57 -9.38
C GLY A 10 2.91 6.76 -8.55
N MET A 11 3.26 7.97 -8.97
CA MET A 11 2.84 9.20 -8.32
C MET A 11 1.33 9.45 -8.38
N GLU A 12 0.68 9.06 -9.47
CA GLU A 12 -0.77 9.10 -9.59
C GLU A 12 -1.44 8.18 -8.57
N LEU A 13 -0.95 6.95 -8.40
CA LEU A 13 -1.45 6.03 -7.37
C LEU A 13 -1.13 6.54 -5.95
N TRP A 14 0.09 7.01 -5.71
CA TRP A 14 0.54 7.56 -4.42
C TRP A 14 -0.42 8.65 -3.93
N ARG A 15 -0.76 9.62 -4.79
CA ARG A 15 -1.68 10.71 -4.45
C ARG A 15 -3.09 10.21 -4.14
N ARG A 16 -3.57 9.18 -4.85
CA ARG A 16 -4.88 8.57 -4.58
C ARG A 16 -4.92 7.83 -3.23
N VAL A 17 -3.84 7.12 -2.89
CA VAL A 17 -3.72 6.38 -1.62
C VAL A 17 -3.61 7.35 -0.43
N TYR A 18 -2.70 8.32 -0.49
CA TYR A 18 -2.41 9.19 0.66
C TYR A 18 -3.23 10.49 0.70
N GLY A 19 -3.89 10.86 -0.40
CA GLY A 19 -4.72 12.07 -0.48
C GLY A 19 -3.94 13.34 -0.11
N SER A 20 -4.54 14.19 0.72
CA SER A 20 -3.94 15.45 1.18
C SER A 20 -2.64 15.30 1.99
N GLN A 21 -2.28 14.09 2.41
CA GLN A 21 -1.03 13.84 3.14
C GLN A 21 0.14 13.45 2.23
N SER A 22 -0.10 13.24 0.94
CA SER A 22 0.89 12.74 -0.02
C SER A 22 2.16 13.59 -0.05
N ASP A 23 2.04 14.91 -0.24
CA ASP A 23 3.19 15.83 -0.32
C ASP A 23 3.99 15.87 1.00
N ARG A 24 3.30 15.87 2.14
CA ARG A 24 3.95 15.86 3.46
C ARG A 24 4.74 14.58 3.68
N LEU A 25 4.19 13.44 3.30
CA LEU A 25 4.85 12.14 3.46
C LEU A 25 6.05 12.03 2.51
N GLU A 26 5.88 12.48 1.27
CA GLU A 26 6.96 12.57 0.28
C GLU A 26 8.11 13.43 0.79
N ALA A 27 7.84 14.67 1.24
CA ALA A 27 8.85 15.57 1.77
C ALA A 27 9.56 14.99 3.01
N LYS A 28 8.81 14.30 3.88
CA LYS A 28 9.37 13.66 5.08
C LYS A 28 10.34 12.53 4.71
N ILE A 29 9.95 11.62 3.80
CA ILE A 29 10.80 10.51 3.38
C ILE A 29 11.99 11.03 2.59
N GLY A 30 11.77 11.96 1.66
CA GLY A 30 12.84 12.58 0.86
C GLY A 30 13.86 13.34 1.72
N GLY A 31 13.41 14.00 2.80
CA GLY A 31 14.29 14.64 3.77
C GLY A 31 15.13 13.65 4.59
N TRP A 32 14.71 12.39 4.69
CA TRP A 32 15.47 11.31 5.35
C TRP A 32 16.40 10.59 4.38
N CYS A 33 15.90 10.23 3.21
CA CYS A 33 16.64 9.53 2.16
C CYS A 33 16.01 9.82 0.79
N PRO A 34 16.62 10.69 -0.03
CA PRO A 34 16.12 11.02 -1.37
C PRO A 34 15.99 9.80 -2.28
N ASP A 35 16.95 8.88 -2.22
CA ASP A 35 16.93 7.68 -3.07
C ASP A 35 15.78 6.73 -2.67
N LEU A 36 15.43 6.68 -1.39
CA LEU A 36 14.33 5.85 -0.91
C LEU A 36 12.99 6.29 -1.46
N ILE A 37 12.70 7.61 -1.45
CA ILE A 37 11.43 8.09 -2.00
C ILE A 37 11.36 7.84 -3.52
N GLU A 38 12.49 7.91 -4.22
CA GLU A 38 12.55 7.60 -5.63
C GLU A 38 12.26 6.11 -5.91
N VAL A 39 12.85 5.20 -5.14
CA VAL A 39 12.55 3.75 -5.24
C VAL A 39 11.08 3.47 -4.90
N ILE A 40 10.51 4.12 -3.88
CA ILE A 40 9.11 3.95 -3.51
C ILE A 40 8.19 4.40 -4.65
N GLN A 41 8.43 5.58 -5.22
CA GLN A 41 7.55 6.15 -6.26
C GLN A 41 7.70 5.41 -7.58
N THR A 42 8.91 5.02 -7.96
CA THR A 42 9.19 4.39 -9.25
C THR A 42 9.00 2.88 -9.23
N ASP A 43 9.57 2.15 -8.27
CA ASP A 43 9.54 0.69 -8.29
C ASP A 43 8.31 0.15 -7.55
N LEU A 44 8.05 0.58 -6.32
CA LEU A 44 6.91 0.08 -5.55
C LEU A 44 5.59 0.58 -6.13
N TYR A 45 5.37 1.89 -6.14
CA TYR A 45 4.12 2.45 -6.67
C TYR A 45 4.07 2.39 -8.19
N GLY A 46 5.18 2.72 -8.86
CA GLY A 46 5.24 2.82 -10.31
C GLY A 46 5.22 1.46 -11.02
N ARG A 47 6.07 0.49 -10.66
CA ARG A 47 6.10 -0.81 -11.36
C ARG A 47 5.12 -1.81 -10.79
N LEU A 48 5.06 -1.94 -9.47
CA LEU A 48 4.35 -3.02 -8.81
C LEU A 48 2.88 -2.67 -8.52
N LEU A 49 2.61 -1.68 -7.66
CA LEU A 49 1.28 -1.47 -7.11
C LEU A 49 0.30 -0.82 -8.10
N SER A 50 0.80 -0.04 -9.06
CA SER A 50 -0.03 0.55 -10.12
C SER A 50 -0.22 -0.36 -11.34
N ASP A 51 0.33 -1.57 -11.33
CA ASP A 51 0.07 -2.55 -12.39
C ASP A 51 -1.34 -3.12 -12.28
N CYS A 52 -2.26 -2.51 -13.03
CA CYS A 52 -3.67 -2.89 -13.02
C CYS A 52 -4.05 -3.95 -14.08
N ARG A 53 -3.08 -4.70 -14.60
CA ARG A 53 -3.36 -5.74 -15.62
C ARG A 53 -4.15 -6.93 -15.06
N VAL A 54 -4.04 -7.19 -13.75
CA VAL A 54 -4.70 -8.31 -13.07
C VAL A 54 -5.61 -7.84 -11.94
N LEU A 55 -5.11 -6.97 -11.06
CA LEU A 55 -5.87 -6.42 -9.94
C LEU A 55 -6.08 -4.93 -10.13
N ASP A 56 -7.28 -4.41 -9.87
CA ASP A 56 -7.49 -2.96 -9.79
C ASP A 56 -6.81 -2.36 -8.55
N ALA A 57 -6.59 -1.04 -8.55
CA ALA A 57 -5.90 -0.36 -7.45
C ALA A 57 -6.56 -0.61 -6.06
N ARG A 58 -7.89 -0.76 -6.03
CA ARG A 58 -8.64 -1.07 -4.81
C ARG A 58 -8.30 -2.46 -4.29
N SER A 59 -8.29 -3.47 -5.15
CA SER A 59 -7.97 -4.85 -4.82
C SER A 59 -6.51 -4.97 -4.41
N THR A 60 -5.61 -4.26 -5.10
CA THR A 60 -4.20 -4.17 -4.71
C THR A 60 -4.04 -3.61 -3.31
N GLU A 61 -4.72 -2.51 -2.94
CA GLU A 61 -4.65 -1.96 -1.58
C GLU A 61 -5.21 -2.91 -0.51
N LEU A 62 -6.27 -3.67 -0.81
CA LEU A 62 -6.77 -4.71 0.10
C LEU A 62 -5.73 -5.83 0.30
N CYS A 63 -5.04 -6.25 -0.76
CA CYS A 63 -3.93 -7.19 -0.65
C CYS A 63 -2.76 -6.59 0.15
N THR A 64 -2.44 -5.32 -0.04
CA THR A 64 -1.42 -4.61 0.77
C THR A 64 -1.81 -4.66 2.25
N ILE A 65 -3.05 -4.34 2.61
CA ILE A 65 -3.54 -4.45 4.00
C ILE A 65 -3.33 -5.86 4.54
N CYS A 66 -3.69 -6.90 3.79
CA CYS A 66 -3.47 -8.28 4.20
C CYS A 66 -1.99 -8.60 4.47
N ALA A 67 -1.07 -8.02 3.71
CA ALA A 67 0.37 -8.22 3.89
C ALA A 67 0.95 -7.39 5.05
N LEU A 68 0.40 -6.21 5.32
CA LEU A 68 0.87 -5.31 6.39
C LEU A 68 0.51 -5.79 7.80
N VAL A 69 -0.59 -6.54 7.94
CA VAL A 69 -1.03 -7.11 9.23
C VAL A 69 0.02 -8.08 9.83
N PRO A 70 0.48 -9.14 9.14
CA PRO A 70 1.42 -10.10 9.72
C PRO A 70 2.82 -9.52 9.98
N ILE A 71 3.25 -8.49 9.26
CA ILE A 71 4.57 -7.86 9.45
C ILE A 71 4.57 -6.76 10.54
N ASP A 72 3.41 -6.49 11.15
CA ASP A 72 3.20 -5.59 12.30
C ASP A 72 3.76 -4.16 12.13
N VAL A 73 3.32 -3.47 11.08
CA VAL A 73 3.71 -2.07 10.78
C VAL A 73 2.50 -1.12 10.86
N PRO A 74 2.07 -0.73 12.07
CA PRO A 74 0.76 -0.08 12.29
C PRO A 74 0.59 1.28 11.61
N ALA A 75 1.67 2.06 11.45
CA ALA A 75 1.61 3.37 10.79
C ALA A 75 1.31 3.24 9.29
N GLN A 76 1.93 2.26 8.63
CA GLN A 76 1.69 1.91 7.23
C GLN A 76 0.29 1.31 7.11
N LEU A 77 -0.06 0.33 7.95
CA LEU A 77 -1.39 -0.30 7.95
C LEU A 77 -2.51 0.74 8.03
N LYS A 78 -2.42 1.68 8.97
CA LYS A 78 -3.38 2.78 9.11
C LYS A 78 -3.49 3.61 7.82
N SER A 79 -2.37 3.93 7.19
CA SER A 79 -2.35 4.76 5.98
C SER A 79 -2.98 4.04 4.80
N HIS A 80 -2.73 2.74 4.65
CA HIS A 80 -3.28 1.91 3.58
C HIS A 80 -4.76 1.55 3.81
N VAL A 81 -5.22 1.38 5.06
CA VAL A 81 -6.66 1.30 5.37
C VAL A 81 -7.41 2.55 4.89
N LEU A 82 -6.87 3.74 5.15
CA LEU A 82 -7.45 4.99 4.66
C LEU A 82 -7.36 5.09 3.13
N GLY A 83 -6.24 4.62 2.54
CA GLY A 83 -6.02 4.59 1.10
C GLY A 83 -7.01 3.70 0.36
N ALA A 84 -7.23 2.48 0.85
CA ALA A 84 -8.24 1.57 0.31
C ALA A 84 -9.64 2.22 0.29
N GLY A 85 -10.01 2.92 1.36
CA GLY A 85 -11.26 3.68 1.41
C GLY A 85 -11.34 4.79 0.34
N ARG A 86 -10.25 5.55 0.13
CA ARG A 86 -10.17 6.56 -0.95
C ARG A 86 -10.27 5.96 -2.35
N LEU A 87 -9.82 4.71 -2.52
CA LEU A 87 -9.96 3.95 -3.76
C LEU A 87 -11.32 3.26 -3.92
N GLY A 88 -12.25 3.46 -2.97
CA GLY A 88 -13.61 2.93 -3.03
C GLY A 88 -13.78 1.52 -2.46
N ALA A 89 -12.84 1.04 -1.63
CA ALA A 89 -13.11 -0.14 -0.80
C ALA A 89 -14.15 0.20 0.26
N SER A 90 -15.13 -0.69 0.45
CA SER A 90 -16.12 -0.53 1.52
C SER A 90 -15.49 -0.83 2.89
N PRO A 91 -16.03 -0.30 3.99
CA PRO A 91 -15.59 -0.65 5.33
C PRO A 91 -15.62 -2.16 5.60
N GLU A 92 -16.63 -2.86 5.07
CA GLU A 92 -16.79 -4.31 5.20
C GLU A 92 -15.66 -5.07 4.49
N ALA A 93 -15.28 -4.63 3.29
CA ALA A 93 -14.17 -5.24 2.54
C ALA A 93 -12.82 -5.06 3.27
N ILE A 94 -12.58 -3.88 3.83
CA ILE A 94 -11.36 -3.60 4.62
C ILE A 94 -11.33 -4.45 5.89
N ALA A 95 -12.46 -4.53 6.60
CA ALA A 95 -12.60 -5.36 7.80
C ALA A 95 -12.38 -6.85 7.49
N ALA A 96 -12.95 -7.35 6.39
CA ALA A 96 -12.78 -8.72 5.94
C ALA A 96 -11.31 -9.02 5.59
N ALA A 97 -10.64 -8.14 4.84
CA ALA A 97 -9.21 -8.30 4.50
C ALA A 97 -8.34 -8.38 5.77
N THR A 98 -8.60 -7.49 6.73
CA THR A 98 -7.88 -7.48 8.02
C THR A 98 -8.13 -8.76 8.81
N ALA A 99 -9.38 -9.22 8.89
CA ALA A 99 -9.75 -10.43 9.61
C ALA A 99 -9.14 -11.70 8.98
N ILE A 100 -9.08 -11.78 7.65
CA ILE A 100 -8.42 -12.89 6.93
C ILE A 100 -6.93 -12.93 7.31
N ALA A 101 -6.25 -11.79 7.27
CA ALA A 101 -4.83 -11.74 7.62
C ALA A 101 -4.57 -12.12 9.09
N GLN A 102 -5.41 -11.67 10.01
CA GLN A 102 -5.34 -12.06 11.43
C GLN A 102 -5.55 -13.57 11.61
N ALA A 103 -6.50 -14.17 10.89
CA ALA A 103 -6.73 -15.61 10.93
C ALA A 103 -5.52 -16.40 10.45
N VAL A 104 -4.83 -15.94 9.39
CA VAL A 104 -3.57 -16.52 8.92
C VAL A 104 -2.49 -16.45 9.99
N CYS A 105 -2.34 -15.31 10.68
CA CYS A 105 -1.38 -15.19 11.79
C CYS A 105 -1.65 -16.20 12.92
N VAL A 106 -2.93 -16.37 13.31
CA VAL A 106 -3.33 -17.33 14.34
C VAL A 106 -3.02 -18.76 13.91
N GLN A 107 -3.34 -19.12 12.67
CA GLN A 107 -3.05 -20.45 12.13
C GLN A 107 -1.55 -20.74 12.07
N ALA A 108 -0.75 -19.76 11.64
CA ALA A 108 0.70 -19.89 11.59
C ALA A 108 1.30 -20.12 12.97
N ALA A 109 0.85 -19.38 13.99
CA ALA A 109 1.31 -19.54 15.37
C ALA A 109 0.97 -20.94 15.94
N ALA A 110 -0.22 -21.46 15.63
CA ALA A 110 -0.64 -22.80 16.05
C ALA A 110 0.13 -23.94 15.36
N ALA A 111 0.66 -23.72 14.15
CA ALA A 111 1.45 -24.72 13.42
C ALA A 111 2.91 -24.82 13.90
N THR A 112 3.38 -23.83 14.67
CA THR A 112 4.76 -23.74 15.18
C THR A 112 4.91 -24.14 16.66
N GLY A 113 3.80 -24.44 17.34
CA GLY A 113 3.77 -24.91 18.74
C GLY A 113 3.50 -26.40 18.84
#